data_AF-A0A842SDD3-F1
#
_entry.id   AF-A0A842SDD3-F1
#
_cell.length_a   1.000
_cell.length_b   1.000
_cell.length_c   1.000
_cell.angle_alpha   90.00
_cell.angle_beta   90.00
_cell.angle_gamma   90.00
#
_symmetry.space_group_name_H-M   'P 1'
#
loop_
_entity.id
_entity.type
_entity.pdbx_description
1 polymer ?
#
loop_
_entity_poly.entity_id
_entity_poly.type
_entity_poly.pdbx_seq_one_letter_code
_entity_poly.pdbx_strand_id
1 'polypeptide(L)'
;MIGLLIRLGILAATGSLFLIILLAYRRVPSQKMGFIASGFGFMFIHAILLMPEVMLENYTMGFTENTHLFIHFIALVLITAGILKD
;
A
#
# COMPACT_ATOMS: atom_id res chain seq x y z
N MET A 1 -3.13 20.69 -11.65
CA MET A 1 -3.17 19.56 -12.62
C MET A 1 -2.02 18.58 -12.48
N ILE A 2 -0.74 18.98 -12.54
CA ILE A 2 0.41 18.05 -12.45
C ILE A 2 0.42 17.24 -11.13
N GLY A 3 0.14 17.88 -9.99
CA GLY A 3 0.08 17.19 -8.69
C GLY A 3 -0.98 16.08 -8.62
N LEU A 4 -2.14 16.28 -9.25
CA LEU A 4 -3.20 15.27 -9.35
C LEU A 4 -2.74 14.07 -10.17
N LEU A 5 -2.11 14.31 -11.33
CA LEU A 5 -1.58 13.25 -12.19
C LEU A 5 -0.52 12.41 -11.48
N ILE A 6 0.40 13.05 -10.74
CA ILE A 6 1.43 12.35 -9.96
C ILE A 6 0.78 11.46 -8.89
N ARG A 7 -0.20 11.99 -8.15
CA ARG A 7 -0.89 11.23 -7.09
C ARG A 7 -1.68 10.04 -7.65
N LEU A 8 -2.39 10.23 -8.76
CA LEU A 8 -3.09 9.14 -9.45
C LEU A 8 -2.11 8.10 -10.00
N GLY A 9 -0.96 8.53 -10.53
CA GLY A 9 0.10 7.63 -10.98
C GLY A 9 0.66 6.77 -9.84
N ILE A 10 0.91 7.38 -8.67
CA ILE A 10 1.36 6.66 -7.47
C ILE A 10 0.30 5.65 -7.01
N LEU A 11 -0.99 6.06 -6.95
CA LEU A 11 -2.09 5.15 -6.59
C LEU A 11 -2.17 3.96 -7.55
N ALA A 12 -2.09 4.22 -8.86
CA ALA A 12 -2.11 3.18 -9.88
C ALA A 12 -0.89 2.24 -9.79
N ALA A 13 0.30 2.79 -9.53
CA ALA A 13 1.52 2.01 -9.35
C ALA A 13 1.43 1.09 -8.11
N THR A 14 1.01 1.63 -6.96
CA THR A 14 0.83 0.85 -5.72
C THR A 14 -0.24 -0.24 -5.89
N GLY A 15 -1.36 0.08 -6.57
CA GLY A 15 -2.40 -0.91 -6.87
C GLY A 15 -1.93 -2.01 -7.81
N SER A 16 -1.17 -1.66 -8.85
CA SER A 16 -0.58 -2.64 -9.77
C SER A 16 0.42 -3.55 -9.06
N LEU A 17 1.26 -2.99 -8.20
CA LEU A 17 2.24 -3.73 -7.40
C LEU A 17 1.55 -4.70 -6.45
N PHE A 18 0.52 -4.25 -5.73
CA PHE A 18 -0.29 -5.12 -4.88
C PHE A 18 -0.95 -6.24 -5.68
N LEU A 19 -1.53 -5.93 -6.85
CA LEU A 19 -2.16 -6.93 -7.71
C LEU A 19 -1.16 -8.01 -8.16
N ILE A 20 0.04 -7.62 -8.58
CA ILE A 20 1.11 -8.56 -8.98
C ILE A 20 1.45 -9.49 -7.82
N ILE A 21 1.65 -8.94 -6.62
CA ILE A 21 2.00 -9.72 -5.43
C ILE A 21 0.83 -10.63 -5.01
N LEU A 22 -0.41 -10.14 -5.09
CA LEU A 22 -1.59 -10.94 -4.78
C LEU A 22 -1.74 -12.12 -5.76
N LEU A 23 -1.51 -11.89 -7.05
CA LEU A 23 -1.49 -12.95 -8.05
C LEU A 23 -0.35 -13.94 -7.80
N ALA A 24 0.83 -13.47 -7.42
CA ALA A 24 1.96 -14.32 -7.03
C ALA A 24 1.61 -15.20 -5.81
N TYR A 25 0.98 -14.62 -4.78
CA TYR A 25 0.48 -15.36 -3.62
C TYR A 25 -0.57 -16.41 -4.02
N ARG A 26 -1.51 -16.08 -4.91
CA ARG A 26 -2.50 -17.04 -5.41
C ARG A 26 -1.86 -18.17 -6.21
N ARG A 27 -0.76 -17.91 -6.92
CA ARG A 27 -0.06 -18.93 -7.72
C ARG A 27 0.82 -19.84 -6.87
N VAL A 28 1.48 -19.28 -5.86
CA VAL A 28 2.41 -19.99 -4.96
C VAL A 28 2.02 -19.65 -3.51
N PRO A 29 0.94 -20.27 -3.00
CA PRO A 29 0.44 -19.97 -1.67
C PRO A 29 1.43 -20.48 -0.63
N SER A 30 2.14 -19.56 0.00
CA SER A 30 3.03 -19.84 1.12
C SER A 30 2.82 -18.80 2.22
N GLN A 31 3.11 -19.17 3.47
CA GLN A 31 3.02 -18.22 4.57
C GLN A 31 3.96 -17.01 4.36
N LYS A 32 5.13 -17.22 3.75
CA LYS A 32 6.07 -16.18 3.30
C LYS A 32 5.38 -15.19 2.36
N MET A 33 4.79 -15.69 1.28
CA MET A 33 4.07 -14.84 0.32
C MET A 33 2.83 -14.18 0.95
N GLY A 34 2.20 -14.81 1.93
CA GLY A 34 1.08 -14.22 2.67
C GLY A 34 1.48 -12.96 3.46
N PHE A 35 2.65 -12.98 4.12
CA PHE A 35 3.19 -11.80 4.81
C PHE A 35 3.54 -10.68 3.83
N ILE A 36 4.20 -11.00 2.72
CA ILE A 36 4.55 -10.03 1.68
C ILE A 36 3.27 -9.42 1.07
N ALA A 37 2.29 -10.24 0.70
CA ALA A 37 1.01 -9.79 0.15
C ALA A 37 0.23 -8.92 1.13
N SER A 38 0.24 -9.26 2.42
CA SER A 38 -0.40 -8.46 3.46
C SER A 38 0.26 -7.08 3.58
N GLY A 39 1.59 -7.01 3.58
CA GLY A 39 2.30 -5.73 3.65
C GLY A 39 2.03 -4.81 2.44
N PHE A 40 2.05 -5.35 1.22
CA PHE A 40 1.62 -4.59 0.04
C PHE A 40 0.12 -4.23 0.07
N GLY A 41 -0.71 -5.08 0.67
CA GLY A 41 -2.12 -4.80 0.90
C GLY A 41 -2.35 -3.61 1.82
N PHE A 42 -1.60 -3.51 2.92
CA PHE A 42 -1.64 -2.34 3.81
C PHE A 42 -1.25 -1.04 3.09
N MET A 43 -0.18 -1.06 2.30
CA MET A 43 0.25 0.07 1.49
C MET A 43 -0.84 0.50 0.48
N PHE A 44 -1.48 -0.48 -0.17
CA PHE A 44 -2.53 -0.20 -1.14
C PHE A 44 -3.82 0.34 -0.50
N ILE A 45 -4.28 -0.26 0.60
CA ILE A 45 -5.44 0.23 1.36
C ILE A 45 -5.18 1.66 1.83
N HIS A 46 -3.98 1.94 2.35
CA HIS A 46 -3.60 3.28 2.76
C HIS A 46 -3.68 4.29 1.60
N ALA A 47 -3.17 3.92 0.43
CA ALA A 47 -3.25 4.74 -0.77
C ALA A 47 -4.70 5.00 -1.23
N ILE A 48 -5.58 4.00 -1.11
CA ILE A 48 -7.03 4.17 -1.40
C ILE A 48 -7.68 5.10 -0.39
N LEU A 49 -7.37 4.98 0.90
CA LEU A 49 -7.93 5.85 1.93
C LEU A 49 -7.55 7.33 1.71
N LEU A 50 -6.38 7.59 1.14
CA LEU A 50 -5.94 8.93 0.75
C LEU A 50 -6.56 9.44 -0.55
N MET A 51 -7.27 8.59 -1.31
CA MET A 51 -7.87 8.96 -2.59
C MET A 51 -8.87 10.12 -2.49
N PRO A 52 -9.76 10.22 -1.49
CA PRO A 52 -10.66 11.37 -1.34
C PRO A 52 -9.90 12.68 -1.17
N GLU A 53 -8.78 12.71 -0.44
CA GLU A 53 -7.93 13.93 -0.33
C GLU A 53 -7.25 14.30 -1.65
N VAL A 54 -7.07 13.32 -2.54
CA VAL A 54 -6.50 13.53 -3.86
C VAL A 54 -7.55 14.04 -4.85
N MET A 55 -8.81 13.63 -4.71
CA MET A 55 -9.89 13.96 -5.64
C MET A 55 -10.76 15.14 -5.22
N LEU A 56 -10.83 15.45 -3.92
CA LEU A 56 -11.65 16.51 -3.35
C LEU A 56 -10.73 17.51 -2.63
N GLU A 57 -10.52 18.68 -3.22
CA GLU A 57 -9.62 19.72 -2.68
C GLU A 57 -10.00 20.20 -1.27
N ASN A 58 -11.25 20.02 -0.85
CA ASN A 58 -11.77 20.43 0.45
C ASN A 58 -11.88 19.29 1.48
N TYR A 59 -11.42 18.08 1.14
CA TYR A 59 -11.50 16.94 2.04
C TYR A 59 -10.12 16.61 2.62
N THR A 60 -10.02 16.64 3.95
CA THR A 60 -8.85 16.15 4.68
C THR A 60 -9.32 15.06 5.63
N MET A 61 -8.74 13.87 5.52
CA MET A 61 -9.02 12.71 6.36
C MET A 61 -8.42 12.87 7.77
N GLY A 62 -7.58 13.90 7.98
CA GLY A 62 -7.04 14.26 9.29
C GLY A 62 -5.92 13.33 9.77
N PHE A 63 -5.29 12.57 8.87
CA PHE A 63 -4.12 11.77 9.23
C PHE A 63 -2.91 12.68 9.46
N THR A 64 -2.23 12.45 10.58
CA THR A 64 -0.95 13.11 10.87
C THR A 64 0.19 12.41 10.12
N GLU A 65 1.29 13.11 9.86
CA GLU A 65 2.51 12.52 9.28
C GLU A 65 2.96 11.26 10.04
N ASN A 66 2.87 11.29 11.37
CA ASN A 66 3.18 10.15 12.23
C ASN A 66 2.30 8.93 11.93
N THR A 67 1.02 9.14 11.60
CA THR A 67 0.10 8.06 11.23
C THR A 67 0.47 7.46 9.87
N HIS A 68 0.85 8.30 8.90
CA HIS A 68 1.35 7.82 7.60
C HIS A 68 2.60 6.96 7.77
N LEU A 69 3.59 7.44 8.53
CA LEU A 69 4.82 6.71 8.80
C LEU A 69 4.56 5.39 9.53
N PHE A 70 3.67 5.39 10.51
CA PHE A 70 3.33 4.18 11.26
C PHE A 70 2.71 3.10 10.36
N ILE A 71 1.79 3.47 9.46
CA ILE A 71 1.19 2.52 8.51
C ILE A 71 2.24 1.94 7.57
N HIS A 72 3.14 2.78 7.03
CA HIS A 72 4.25 2.32 6.20
C HIS A 72 5.20 1.41 6.97
N PHE A 73 5.49 1.73 8.24
CA PHE A 73 6.32 0.91 9.10
C PHE A 73 5.72 -0.48 9.32
N ILE A 74 4.43 -0.59 9.65
CA ILE A 74 3.74 -1.88 9.78
C ILE A 74 3.83 -2.69 8.48
N ALA A 75 3.56 -2.06 7.34
CA ALA A 75 3.65 -2.72 6.04
C ALA A 75 5.08 -3.23 5.76
N LEU A 76 6.10 -2.43 6.07
CA LEU A 76 7.51 -2.82 5.92
C LEU A 76 7.91 -3.96 6.86
N VAL A 77 7.40 -3.97 8.10
CA VAL A 77 7.61 -5.07 9.05
C VAL A 77 7.01 -6.37 8.50
N LEU A 78 5.79 -6.33 7.95
CA LEU A 78 5.17 -7.50 7.33
C LEU A 78 5.96 -8.01 6.13
N ILE A 79 6.38 -7.11 5.23
CA ILE A 79 7.21 -7.46 4.06
C ILE A 79 8.53 -8.09 4.53
N THR A 80 9.20 -7.46 5.49
CA THR A 80 10.48 -7.93 6.04
C THR A 80 10.33 -9.30 6.70
N ALA A 81 9.28 -9.49 7.51
CA ALA A 81 8.99 -10.77 8.14
C ALA A 81 8.72 -11.86 7.10
N GLY A 82 8.04 -11.52 5.99
CA GLY A 82 7.87 -12.45 4.87
C GLY A 82 9.20 -12.78 4.17
N ILE A 83 10.06 -11.78 3.92
CA ILE A 83 11.36 -11.99 3.27
C ILE A 83 12.27 -12.88 4.12
N LEU A 84 12.40 -12.57 5.42
CA LEU A 84 13.26 -13.28 6.38
C LEU A 84 12.71 -14.63 6.82
N LYS A 85 11.46 -14.94 6.49
CA LYS A 85 10.85 -16.24 6.76
C LYS A 85 11.44 -17.27 5.80
N ASP A 86 12.53 -17.88 6.22
CA ASP A 86 13.13 -19.09 5.65
C ASP A 86 13.15 -20.19 6.72
#